data_AF-A0A7C3D9U2-F1
#
_entry.id   AF-A0A7C3D9U2-F1
#
_cell.length_a   1.000
_cell.length_b   1.000
_cell.length_c   1.000
_cell.angle_alpha   90.00
_cell.angle_beta   90.00
_cell.angle_gamma   90.00
#
_symmetry.space_group_name_H-M   'P 1'
#
loop_
_entity.id
_entity.type
_entity.pdbx_description
1 polymer ?
#
loop_
_entity_poly.entity_id
_entity_poly.type
_entity_poly.pdbx_seq_one_letter_code
_entity_poly.pdbx_strand_id
1 'polypeptide(L)'
;QLTWGTSPEMVAPIDARVPDPAAESDPVRAESIERALAYMDLRPGTPLTGIALDKVFIGSCTNSRIEDLRAAAAVAKGRKVAANIKQALVVPGSGLVKKQAEDEGLDTIFREAGFEWREPGCSMCLAMNADRLEPGERCASTSNRNFEGRQGQGGRTHLVSPAMAAAAAVAGHFTDVRTL
;
A
#
# COMPACT_ATOMS: atom_id res chain seq x y z
N GLN A 1 -9.97 3.84 -4.13
CA GLN A 1 -10.39 3.40 -2.79
C GLN A 1 -9.19 2.80 -2.08
N LEU A 2 -9.17 2.86 -0.75
CA LEU A 2 -8.17 2.24 0.11
C LEU A 2 -8.81 1.74 1.40
N THR A 3 -8.19 0.75 2.06
CA THR A 3 -8.59 0.45 3.43
C THR A 3 -8.06 1.52 4.38
N TRP A 4 -8.87 1.93 5.34
CA TRP A 4 -8.46 2.83 6.44
C TRP A 4 -8.21 2.05 7.74
N GLY A 5 -8.81 0.86 7.88
CA GLY A 5 -8.72 0.01 9.08
C GLY A 5 -7.94 -1.29 8.85
N THR A 6 -8.22 -2.31 9.65
CA THR A 6 -7.49 -3.60 9.70
C THR A 6 -8.20 -4.76 8.97
N SER A 7 -9.25 -4.46 8.21
CA SER A 7 -10.00 -5.43 7.40
C SER A 7 -10.19 -4.92 5.96
N PRO A 8 -10.25 -5.81 4.95
CA PRO A 8 -10.63 -5.44 3.58
C PRO A 8 -11.99 -4.72 3.46
N GLU A 9 -12.90 -4.93 4.42
CA GLU A 9 -14.22 -4.28 4.45
C GLU A 9 -14.17 -2.83 4.96
N MET A 10 -13.10 -2.47 5.68
CA MET A 10 -12.89 -1.11 6.22
C MET A 10 -12.28 -0.21 5.14
N VAL A 11 -13.05 0.02 4.07
CA VAL A 11 -12.64 0.71 2.85
C VAL A 11 -13.33 2.06 2.71
N ALA A 12 -12.65 3.02 2.08
CA ALA A 12 -13.21 4.33 1.74
C ALA A 12 -12.62 4.86 0.41
N PRO A 13 -13.33 5.76 -0.30
CA PRO A 13 -12.77 6.46 -1.46
C PRO A 13 -11.68 7.45 -1.02
N ILE A 14 -10.76 7.80 -1.93
CA ILE A 14 -9.53 8.56 -1.60
C ILE A 14 -9.82 9.98 -1.07
N ASP A 15 -10.93 10.56 -1.47
CA ASP A 15 -11.43 11.88 -1.08
C ASP A 15 -12.20 11.87 0.25
N ALA A 16 -12.38 10.71 0.88
CA ALA A 16 -13.04 10.59 2.17
C ALA A 16 -12.10 10.92 3.34
N ARG A 17 -12.70 10.81 4.53
CA ARG A 17 -12.04 10.97 5.83
C ARG A 17 -12.10 9.67 6.61
N VAL A 18 -11.16 9.50 7.54
CA VAL A 18 -11.19 8.44 8.55
C VAL A 18 -12.53 8.51 9.29
N PRO A 19 -13.27 7.39 9.40
CA PRO A 19 -14.59 7.39 10.04
C PRO A 19 -14.50 7.78 11.52
N ASP A 20 -15.61 8.31 12.04
CA ASP A 20 -15.75 8.65 13.44
C ASP A 20 -16.62 7.60 14.15
N PRO A 21 -16.09 6.85 15.14
CA PRO A 21 -16.88 5.88 15.89
C PRO A 21 -18.05 6.53 16.62
N ALA A 22 -17.96 7.81 17.01
CA ALA A 22 -19.06 8.52 17.67
C ALA A 22 -20.23 8.84 16.72
N ALA A 23 -20.02 8.75 15.40
CA ALA A 23 -21.04 8.93 14.38
C ALA A 23 -21.66 7.60 13.90
N GLU A 24 -21.19 6.45 14.42
CA GLU A 24 -21.73 5.13 14.10
C GLU A 24 -22.86 4.76 15.06
N SER A 25 -24.01 4.38 14.51
CA SER A 25 -25.22 4.07 15.27
C SER A 25 -25.25 2.66 15.83
N ASP A 26 -24.56 1.73 15.16
CA ASP A 26 -24.43 0.35 15.62
C ASP A 26 -23.27 0.25 16.62
N PRO A 27 -23.51 -0.07 17.90
CA PRO A 27 -22.48 -0.10 18.92
C PRO A 27 -21.37 -1.13 18.64
N VAL A 28 -21.70 -2.25 17.98
CA VAL A 28 -20.72 -3.29 17.63
C VAL A 28 -19.78 -2.77 16.54
N ARG A 29 -20.34 -2.05 15.56
CA ARG A 29 -19.54 -1.42 14.50
C ARG A 29 -18.72 -0.25 15.03
N ALA A 30 -19.26 0.55 15.94
CA ALA A 30 -18.55 1.65 16.58
C ALA A 30 -17.31 1.14 17.34
N GLU A 31 -17.45 0.07 18.15
CA GLU A 31 -16.32 -0.58 18.83
C GLU A 31 -15.29 -1.13 17.82
N SER A 32 -15.74 -1.76 16.74
CA SER A 32 -14.87 -2.27 15.68
C SER A 32 -14.05 -1.16 15.01
N ILE A 33 -14.68 -0.02 14.73
CA ILE A 33 -14.00 1.19 14.20
C ILE A 33 -12.97 1.67 15.22
N GLU A 34 -13.36 1.86 16.48
CA GLU A 34 -12.47 2.37 17.53
C GLU A 34 -11.19 1.54 17.67
N ARG A 35 -11.32 0.20 17.73
CA ARG A 35 -10.16 -0.70 17.79
C ARG A 35 -9.27 -0.60 16.56
N ALA A 36 -9.88 -0.56 15.37
CA ALA A 36 -9.13 -0.42 14.12
C ALA A 36 -8.37 0.92 14.07
N LEU A 37 -8.98 2.03 14.51
CA LEU A 37 -8.33 3.33 14.58
C LEU A 37 -7.20 3.37 15.60
N ALA A 38 -7.37 2.72 16.76
CA ALA A 38 -6.33 2.59 17.77
C ALA A 38 -5.11 1.84 17.21
N TYR A 39 -5.31 0.70 16.55
CA TYR A 39 -4.23 -0.06 15.93
C TYR A 39 -3.55 0.73 14.80
N MET A 40 -4.36 1.30 13.91
CA MET A 40 -3.89 2.05 12.76
C MET A 40 -3.36 3.43 13.13
N ASP A 41 -3.50 3.88 14.39
CA ASP A 41 -3.10 5.20 14.89
C ASP A 41 -3.59 6.31 13.97
N LEU A 42 -4.91 6.31 13.77
CA LEU A 42 -5.62 7.27 12.95
C LEU A 42 -6.62 8.03 13.81
N ARG A 43 -6.64 9.35 13.65
CA ARG A 43 -7.61 10.21 14.31
C ARG A 43 -8.89 10.29 13.46
N PRO A 44 -10.08 10.16 14.05
CA PRO A 44 -11.35 10.42 13.37
C PRO A 44 -11.34 11.73 12.59
N GLY A 45 -11.96 11.74 11.40
CA GLY A 45 -12.06 12.93 10.56
C GLY A 45 -10.79 13.33 9.80
N THR A 46 -9.66 12.65 10.01
CA THR A 46 -8.43 12.88 9.23
C THR A 46 -8.70 12.62 7.74
N PRO A 47 -8.39 13.55 6.83
CA PRO A 47 -8.44 13.26 5.39
C PRO A 47 -7.56 12.07 5.05
N LEU A 48 -8.04 11.12 4.25
CA LEU A 48 -7.22 9.96 3.88
C LEU A 48 -5.97 10.39 3.12
N THR A 49 -6.06 11.47 2.34
CA THR A 49 -4.91 12.09 1.67
C THR A 49 -3.88 12.70 2.62
N GLY A 50 -4.24 12.94 3.89
CA GLY A 50 -3.34 13.45 4.91
C GLY A 50 -2.53 12.38 5.64
N ILE A 51 -2.70 11.10 5.30
CA ILE A 51 -2.00 9.99 5.96
C ILE A 51 -0.65 9.78 5.29
N ALA A 52 0.42 10.10 6.01
CA ALA A 52 1.80 9.87 5.59
C ALA A 52 2.18 8.39 5.64
N LEU A 53 3.10 7.98 4.76
CA LEU A 53 3.55 6.60 4.62
C LEU A 53 5.05 6.47 4.94
N ASP A 54 5.43 5.30 5.43
CA ASP A 54 6.83 4.90 5.62
C ASP A 54 7.30 3.99 4.49
N LYS A 55 6.45 3.04 4.09
CA LYS A 55 6.79 2.01 3.10
C LYS A 55 5.70 1.87 2.03
N VAL A 56 6.10 1.39 0.87
CA VAL A 56 5.19 1.00 -0.21
C VAL A 56 5.55 -0.39 -0.71
N PHE A 57 4.53 -1.22 -0.94
CA PHE A 57 4.69 -2.57 -1.43
C PHE A 57 3.77 -2.84 -2.62
N ILE A 58 4.36 -2.99 -3.81
CA ILE A 58 3.70 -3.43 -5.03
C ILE A 58 4.08 -4.88 -5.26
N GLY A 59 3.30 -5.78 -4.69
CA GLY A 59 3.61 -7.19 -4.57
C GLY A 59 2.39 -7.99 -4.13
N SER A 60 2.16 -9.14 -4.74
CA SER A 60 1.47 -10.31 -4.18
C SER A 60 1.19 -11.31 -5.31
N CYS A 61 0.87 -12.56 -4.96
CA CYS A 61 0.34 -13.51 -5.94
C CYS A 61 -1.00 -13.07 -6.54
N THR A 62 -1.68 -12.06 -5.98
CA THR A 62 -2.98 -11.58 -6.45
C THR A 62 -2.91 -10.28 -7.27
N ASN A 63 -1.92 -9.42 -7.03
CA ASN A 63 -1.90 -8.05 -7.58
C ASN A 63 -0.53 -7.65 -8.15
N SER A 64 0.23 -8.63 -8.64
CA SER A 64 1.48 -8.44 -9.39
C SER A 64 1.47 -9.18 -10.72
N ARG A 65 0.35 -9.14 -11.44
CA ARG A 65 0.28 -9.56 -12.84
C ARG A 65 0.91 -8.50 -13.74
N ILE A 66 1.13 -8.81 -15.01
CA ILE A 66 1.79 -7.85 -15.91
C ILE A 66 0.99 -6.55 -16.06
N GLU A 67 -0.35 -6.63 -16.11
CA GLU A 67 -1.23 -5.47 -16.15
C GLU A 67 -1.14 -4.61 -14.88
N ASP A 68 -0.96 -5.23 -13.72
CA ASP A 68 -0.80 -4.55 -12.44
C ASP A 68 0.52 -3.75 -12.43
N LEU A 69 1.60 -4.37 -12.91
CA LEU A 69 2.92 -3.73 -13.00
C LEU A 69 2.94 -2.60 -14.03
N ARG A 70 2.29 -2.77 -15.19
CA ARG A 70 2.15 -1.70 -16.19
C ARG A 70 1.41 -0.49 -15.63
N ALA A 71 0.31 -0.72 -14.91
CA ALA A 71 -0.47 0.36 -14.29
C ALA A 71 0.36 1.14 -13.26
N ALA A 72 1.13 0.45 -12.42
CA ALA A 72 2.05 1.08 -11.48
C ALA A 72 3.21 1.82 -12.19
N ALA A 73 3.81 1.21 -13.22
CA ALA A 73 4.91 1.79 -13.98
C ALA A 73 4.50 3.07 -14.73
N ALA A 74 3.26 3.13 -15.25
CA ALA A 74 2.74 4.35 -15.89
C ALA A 74 2.73 5.55 -14.93
N VAL A 75 2.47 5.30 -13.64
CA VAL A 75 2.53 6.32 -12.58
C VAL A 75 3.97 6.60 -12.15
N ALA A 76 4.84 5.59 -12.08
CA ALA A 76 6.23 5.77 -11.67
C ALA A 76 7.09 6.49 -12.73
N LYS A 77 6.77 6.34 -14.02
CA LYS A 77 7.59 6.83 -15.14
C LYS A 77 7.85 8.33 -15.06
N GLY A 78 9.14 8.70 -15.07
CA GLY A 78 9.59 10.09 -15.01
C GLY A 78 9.43 10.76 -13.65
N ARG A 79 8.98 10.04 -12.62
CA ARG A 79 8.79 10.53 -11.25
C ARG A 79 9.81 9.86 -10.31
N LYS A 80 9.87 10.30 -9.05
CA LYS A 80 10.75 9.74 -8.02
C LYS A 80 9.94 9.43 -6.76
N VAL A 81 10.28 8.35 -6.08
CA VAL A 81 9.79 8.03 -4.74
C VAL A 81 10.11 9.19 -3.80
N ALA A 82 9.14 9.60 -2.99
CA ALA A 82 9.28 10.72 -2.07
C ALA A 82 10.34 10.46 -1.00
N ALA A 83 11.04 11.52 -0.58
CA ALA A 83 12.16 11.40 0.36
C ALA A 83 11.78 10.86 1.75
N ASN A 84 10.51 10.94 2.15
CA ASN A 84 10.02 10.39 3.42
C ASN A 84 9.71 8.89 3.35
N ILE A 85 9.61 8.31 2.15
CA ILE A 85 9.41 6.87 1.99
C ILE A 85 10.74 6.17 2.27
N LYS A 86 10.77 5.42 3.37
CA LYS A 86 11.94 4.64 3.79
C LYS A 86 12.25 3.50 2.82
N GLN A 87 11.20 2.90 2.25
CA GLN A 87 11.35 1.77 1.34
C GLN A 87 10.15 1.63 0.41
N ALA A 88 10.40 1.47 -0.89
CA ALA A 88 9.40 1.16 -1.89
C ALA A 88 9.81 -0.10 -2.67
N LEU A 89 9.02 -1.17 -2.57
CA LEU A 89 9.32 -2.48 -3.16
C LEU A 89 8.39 -2.77 -4.33
N VAL A 90 8.94 -3.39 -5.37
CA VAL A 90 8.16 -4.05 -6.43
C VAL A 90 8.57 -5.52 -6.53
N VAL A 91 7.59 -6.40 -6.36
CA VAL A 91 7.76 -7.86 -6.38
C VAL A 91 6.84 -8.45 -7.45
N PRO A 92 7.39 -8.94 -8.58
CA PRO A 92 6.58 -9.59 -9.61
C PRO A 92 5.91 -10.87 -9.09
N GLY A 93 4.71 -11.19 -9.60
CA GLY A 93 3.92 -12.33 -9.11
C GLY A 93 4.50 -13.71 -9.46
N SER A 94 5.36 -13.77 -10.49
CA SER A 94 6.05 -14.99 -10.91
C SER A 94 7.29 -14.66 -11.73
N GLY A 95 8.15 -15.66 -11.98
CA GLY A 95 9.30 -15.52 -12.87
C GLY A 95 8.92 -15.17 -14.32
N LEU A 96 7.78 -15.67 -14.80
CA LEU A 96 7.27 -15.34 -16.14
C LEU A 96 6.84 -13.87 -16.23
N VAL A 97 6.12 -13.37 -15.21
CA VAL A 97 5.72 -11.96 -15.16
C VAL A 97 6.94 -11.06 -15.03
N LYS A 98 7.92 -11.45 -14.21
CA LYS A 98 9.19 -10.70 -14.07
C LYS A 98 9.91 -10.58 -15.40
N LYS A 99 10.14 -11.71 -16.08
CA LYS A 99 10.80 -11.73 -17.38
C LYS A 99 10.07 -10.83 -18.37
N GLN A 100 8.74 -10.96 -18.45
CA GLN A 100 7.95 -10.10 -19.34
C GLN A 100 8.05 -8.61 -18.96
N ALA A 101 8.02 -8.27 -17.68
CA ALA A 101 8.17 -6.90 -17.22
C ALA A 101 9.56 -6.32 -17.54
N GLU A 102 10.61 -7.14 -17.48
CA GLU A 102 11.98 -6.78 -17.86
C GLU A 102 12.12 -6.62 -19.38
N ASP A 103 11.53 -7.52 -20.18
CA ASP A 103 11.47 -7.41 -21.65
C ASP A 103 10.72 -6.14 -22.09
N GLU A 104 9.74 -5.68 -21.30
CA GLU A 104 9.00 -4.43 -21.51
C GLU A 104 9.69 -3.19 -20.91
N GLY A 105 10.80 -3.36 -20.19
CA GLY A 105 11.54 -2.27 -19.53
C GLY A 105 10.86 -1.65 -18.32
N LEU A 106 9.86 -2.31 -17.73
CA LEU A 106 9.15 -1.82 -16.55
C LEU A 106 10.05 -1.79 -15.31
N ASP A 107 10.97 -2.75 -15.21
CA ASP A 107 11.97 -2.82 -14.14
C ASP A 107 12.88 -1.58 -14.12
N THR A 108 13.26 -1.10 -15.31
CA THR A 108 14.05 0.13 -15.49
C THR A 108 13.26 1.33 -14.98
N ILE A 109 11.98 1.46 -15.38
CA ILE A 109 11.09 2.54 -14.90
C ILE A 109 11.01 2.56 -13.37
N PHE A 110 10.83 1.39 -12.75
CA PHE A 110 10.75 1.29 -11.30
C PHE A 110 12.06 1.67 -10.61
N ARG A 111 13.20 1.13 -11.08
CA ARG A 111 14.53 1.47 -10.51
C ARG A 111 14.87 2.94 -10.69
N GLU A 112 14.56 3.51 -11.85
CA GLU A 112 14.72 4.94 -12.10
C GLU A 112 13.86 5.76 -11.15
N ALA A 113 12.63 5.36 -10.86
CA ALA A 113 11.79 6.03 -9.89
C ALA A 113 12.28 5.85 -8.43
N GLY A 114 13.21 4.93 -8.16
CA GLY A 114 13.75 4.66 -6.83
C GLY A 114 13.07 3.51 -6.10
N PHE A 115 12.29 2.69 -6.80
CA PHE A 115 11.79 1.43 -6.25
C PHE A 115 12.86 0.34 -6.30
N GLU A 116 12.85 -0.52 -5.29
CA GLU A 116 13.63 -1.75 -5.30
C GLU A 116 12.90 -2.82 -6.13
N TRP A 117 13.52 -3.26 -7.23
CA TRP A 117 13.03 -4.35 -8.07
C TRP A 117 13.50 -5.70 -7.51
N ARG A 118 12.58 -6.53 -7.03
CA ARG A 118 12.87 -7.79 -6.34
C ARG A 118 12.64 -9.02 -7.22
N GLU A 119 13.14 -10.16 -6.73
CA GLU A 119 12.78 -11.46 -7.26
C GLU A 119 11.36 -11.88 -6.83
N PRO A 120 10.64 -12.69 -7.63
CA PRO A 120 9.31 -13.15 -7.30
C PRO A 120 9.32 -13.97 -6.01
N GLY A 121 8.36 -13.72 -5.13
CA GLY A 121 8.22 -14.42 -3.85
C GLY A 121 7.15 -13.81 -2.96
N CYS A 122 6.94 -14.41 -1.77
CA CYS A 122 5.94 -13.89 -0.83
C CYS A 122 6.30 -12.50 -0.30
N SER A 123 7.59 -12.23 -0.03
CA SER A 123 8.08 -10.93 0.45
C SER A 123 7.21 -10.35 1.59
N MET A 124 6.96 -9.05 1.57
CA MET A 124 6.16 -8.35 2.58
C MET A 124 4.70 -8.83 2.63
N CYS A 125 4.17 -9.51 1.61
CA CYS A 125 2.79 -10.02 1.62
C CYS A 125 2.52 -10.99 2.79
N LEU A 126 3.55 -11.70 3.26
CA LEU A 126 3.47 -12.60 4.41
C LEU A 126 4.50 -12.30 5.51
N ALA A 127 5.45 -11.38 5.28
CA ALA A 127 6.48 -10.98 6.25
C ALA A 127 7.27 -12.16 6.85
N MET A 128 7.51 -13.20 6.05
CA MET A 128 8.33 -14.36 6.43
C MET A 128 9.82 -14.14 6.24
N ASN A 129 10.20 -13.05 5.59
CA ASN A 129 11.56 -12.70 5.26
C ASN A 129 11.92 -11.31 5.84
N ALA A 130 13.05 -10.76 5.44
CA ALA A 130 13.48 -9.43 5.88
C ALA A 130 12.56 -8.30 5.40
N ASP A 131 11.71 -8.54 4.39
CA ASP A 131 10.72 -7.58 3.93
C ASP A 131 9.53 -7.58 4.89
N ARG A 132 9.57 -6.70 5.89
CA ARG A 132 8.51 -6.53 6.89
C ARG A 132 8.37 -5.09 7.34
N LEU A 133 7.24 -4.80 7.96
CA LEU A 133 7.00 -3.57 8.70
C LEU A 133 7.52 -3.71 10.13
N GLU A 134 8.24 -2.70 10.58
CA GLU A 134 8.58 -2.51 11.98
C GLU A 134 7.39 -1.88 12.73
N PRO A 135 7.31 -2.03 14.07
CA PRO A 135 6.22 -1.46 14.85
C PRO A 135 6.03 0.04 14.59
N GLY A 136 4.78 0.42 14.25
CA GLY A 136 4.40 1.81 13.95
C GLY A 136 4.58 2.22 12.49
N GLU A 137 5.32 1.47 11.68
CA GLU A 137 5.48 1.78 10.26
C GLU A 137 4.18 1.59 9.49
N ARG A 138 3.91 2.52 8.56
CA ARG A 138 2.71 2.51 7.72
C ARG A 138 3.03 2.17 6.27
N CYS A 139 2.28 1.22 5.71
CA CYS A 139 2.46 0.74 4.35
C CYS A 139 1.23 0.93 3.47
N ALA A 140 1.44 1.43 2.25
CA ALA A 140 0.50 1.24 1.15
C ALA A 140 0.87 -0.05 0.40
N SER A 141 -0.03 -1.03 0.41
CA SER A 141 0.24 -2.40 0.01
C SER A 141 -0.76 -2.90 -1.02
N THR A 142 -0.28 -3.58 -2.05
CA THR A 142 -1.12 -4.30 -3.02
C THR A 142 -1.38 -5.75 -2.58
N SER A 143 -1.21 -6.07 -1.29
CA SER A 143 -1.71 -7.31 -0.72
C SER A 143 -3.25 -7.38 -0.83
N ASN A 144 -3.83 -8.54 -0.56
CA ASN A 144 -5.27 -8.72 -0.41
C ASN A 144 -5.70 -8.89 1.06
N ARG A 145 -4.77 -8.78 2.01
CA ARG A 145 -5.03 -8.93 3.46
C ARG A 145 -4.21 -7.92 4.26
N ASN A 146 -4.86 -7.27 5.23
CA ASN A 146 -4.25 -6.28 6.12
C ASN A 146 -4.65 -6.43 7.59
N PHE A 147 -5.01 -7.65 8.02
CA PHE A 147 -5.23 -7.91 9.44
C PHE A 147 -3.96 -7.63 10.24
N GLU A 148 -4.14 -7.34 11.53
CA GLU A 148 -3.06 -6.93 12.43
C GLU A 148 -1.90 -7.92 12.42
N GLY A 149 -0.67 -7.42 12.28
CA GLY A 149 0.52 -8.25 12.24
C GLY A 149 0.81 -8.93 10.91
N ARG A 150 -0.08 -8.84 9.90
CA ARG A 150 0.07 -9.56 8.63
C ARG A 150 1.39 -9.30 7.91
N GLN A 151 1.80 -8.03 7.84
CA GLN A 151 3.03 -7.61 7.15
C GLN A 151 4.16 -7.27 8.14
N GLY A 152 4.04 -7.70 9.40
CA GLY A 152 4.96 -7.37 10.49
C GLY A 152 4.19 -6.97 11.75
N GLN A 153 4.69 -7.38 12.92
CA GLN A 153 4.05 -7.11 14.20
C GLN A 153 4.00 -5.59 14.47
N GLY A 154 2.80 -5.06 14.71
CA GLY A 154 2.59 -3.62 14.91
C GLY A 154 2.69 -2.77 13.64
N GLY A 155 2.82 -3.38 12.46
CA GLY A 155 2.82 -2.69 11.17
C GLY A 155 1.42 -2.32 10.70
N ARG A 156 1.25 -1.11 10.16
CA ARG A 156 -0.04 -0.53 9.79
C ARG A 156 -0.23 -0.61 8.27
N THR A 157 -1.06 -1.54 7.82
CA THR A 157 -1.20 -1.85 6.39
C THR A 157 -2.51 -1.31 5.81
N HIS A 158 -2.39 -0.59 4.70
CA HIS A 158 -3.51 -0.16 3.88
C HIS A 158 -3.49 -0.88 2.54
N LEU A 159 -4.63 -1.50 2.17
CA LEU A 159 -4.78 -2.16 0.89
C LEU A 159 -5.17 -1.14 -0.18
N VAL A 160 -4.43 -1.15 -1.28
CA VAL A 160 -4.59 -0.23 -2.41
C VAL A 160 -4.34 -0.94 -3.74
N SER A 161 -4.79 -0.34 -4.84
CA SER A 161 -4.45 -0.81 -6.18
C SER A 161 -2.97 -0.52 -6.51
N PRO A 162 -2.37 -1.22 -7.50
CA PRO A 162 -0.99 -0.97 -7.93
C PRO A 162 -0.71 0.48 -8.33
N ALA A 163 -1.62 1.10 -9.08
CA ALA A 163 -1.48 2.50 -9.49
C ALA A 163 -1.52 3.46 -8.28
N MET A 164 -2.39 3.18 -7.30
CA MET A 164 -2.48 3.96 -6.06
C MET A 164 -1.24 3.78 -5.18
N ALA A 165 -0.70 2.56 -5.08
CA ALA A 165 0.56 2.32 -4.38
C ALA A 165 1.71 3.13 -5.00
N ALA A 166 1.86 3.09 -6.33
CA ALA A 166 2.86 3.86 -7.03
C ALA A 166 2.68 5.38 -6.85
N ALA A 167 1.43 5.87 -6.94
CA ALA A 167 1.10 7.26 -6.68
C ALA A 167 1.48 7.70 -5.26
N ALA A 168 1.15 6.88 -4.27
CA ALA A 168 1.44 7.15 -2.88
C ALA A 168 2.95 7.10 -2.57
N ALA A 169 3.71 6.24 -3.26
CA ALA A 169 5.17 6.22 -3.16
C ALA A 169 5.80 7.52 -3.67
N VAL A 170 5.28 8.06 -4.77
CA VAL A 170 5.77 9.33 -5.35
C VAL A 170 5.36 10.53 -4.51
N ALA A 171 4.17 10.51 -3.91
CA ALA A 171 3.67 11.61 -3.09
C ALA A 171 4.15 11.58 -1.63
N GLY A 172 4.51 10.42 -1.09
CA GLY A 172 4.86 10.23 0.32
C GLY A 172 3.66 10.06 1.26
N HIS A 173 2.44 10.14 0.72
CA HIS A 173 1.16 10.01 1.41
C HIS A 173 0.11 9.50 0.41
N PHE A 174 -1.10 9.13 0.85
CA PHE A 174 -2.15 8.77 -0.11
C PHE A 174 -2.55 9.97 -0.97
N THR A 175 -2.69 9.76 -2.27
CA THR A 175 -3.07 10.81 -3.22
C THR A 175 -3.99 10.25 -4.30
N ASP A 176 -4.74 11.12 -4.97
CA ASP A 176 -5.54 10.71 -6.11
C ASP A 176 -4.64 10.48 -7.33
N VAL A 177 -4.60 9.24 -7.82
CA VAL A 177 -3.82 8.84 -9.01
C VAL A 177 -4.14 9.72 -10.23
N ARG A 178 -5.36 10.26 -10.34
CA ARG A 178 -5.81 11.11 -11.45
C ARG A 178 -5.16 12.50 -11.46
N THR A 179 -4.51 12.88 -10.37
CA THR A 179 -3.93 14.22 -10.18
C THR A 179 -2.41 14.26 -10.41
N LEU A 180 -1.81 13.11 -10.77
CA LEU A 180 -0.37 12.95 -10.99
C LEU A 180 0.05 12.96 -12.46
#